data_AF-A0A0J9BDF1-F1
#
_entry.id   AF-A0A0J9BDF1-F1
#
_cell.length_a   1.000
_cell.length_b   1.000
_cell.length_c   1.000
_cell.angle_alpha   90.00
_cell.angle_beta   90.00
_cell.angle_gamma   90.00
#
_symmetry.space_group_name_H-M   'P 1'
#
loop_
_entity.id
_entity.type
_entity.pdbx_description
1 polymer ?
#
loop_
_entity_poly.entity_id
_entity_poly.type
_entity_poly.pdbx_seq_one_letter_code
_entity_poly.pdbx_strand_id
1 'polypeptide(L)'
;MAGFLDEFVKLTVNETIGTDYPHIRHPALYQAKVMEGTVKDGASYVTLRLLKENGETDEAFPAIPYIRTEQVLKKGDVVAVGLLYGQCRPYILGRCL
;
A
#
# COMPACT_ATOMS: atom_id res chain seq x y z
N MET A 1 -7.53 21.93 -30.63
CA MET A 1 -8.38 20.72 -30.70
C MET A 1 -7.66 19.45 -30.23
N ALA A 2 -6.42 19.17 -30.67
CA ALA A 2 -5.70 17.96 -30.24
C ALA A 2 -5.49 17.82 -28.72
N GLY A 3 -5.20 18.92 -28.00
CA GLY A 3 -4.99 18.88 -26.54
C GLY A 3 -6.25 18.52 -25.73
N PHE A 4 -7.44 18.86 -26.23
CA PHE A 4 -8.71 18.52 -25.56
C PHE A 4 -9.00 17.02 -25.66
N LEU A 5 -8.69 16.41 -26.82
CA LEU A 5 -8.86 14.98 -27.02
C LEU A 5 -7.91 14.18 -26.12
N ASP A 6 -6.67 14.65 -25.97
CA ASP A 6 -5.67 14.04 -25.09
C ASP A 6 -6.07 14.07 -23.62
N GLU A 7 -6.59 15.21 -23.13
CA GLU A 7 -7.12 15.31 -21.77
C GLU A 7 -8.34 14.41 -21.55
N PHE A 8 -9.28 14.38 -22.50
CA PHE A 8 -10.47 13.54 -22.40
C PHE A 8 -10.11 12.05 -22.35
N VAL A 9 -9.19 11.60 -23.20
CA VAL A 9 -8.70 10.21 -23.21
C VAL A 9 -8.05 9.86 -21.87
N LYS A 10 -7.19 10.74 -21.32
CA LYS A 10 -6.57 10.52 -20.00
C LYS A 10 -7.60 10.45 -18.87
N LEU A 11 -8.65 11.25 -18.93
CA LEU A 11 -9.73 11.23 -17.95
C LEU A 11 -10.48 9.89 -17.99
N THR A 12 -10.97 9.49 -19.16
CA THR A 12 -11.72 8.24 -19.33
C THR A 12 -10.89 7.03 -18.91
N VAL A 13 -9.61 6.98 -19.29
CA VAL A 13 -8.71 5.90 -18.89
C VAL A 13 -8.56 5.83 -17.37
N ASN A 14 -8.38 6.96 -16.69
CA ASN A 14 -8.29 6.98 -15.22
C ASN A 14 -9.59 6.57 -14.54
N GLU A 15 -10.75 6.98 -15.09
CA GLU A 15 -12.06 6.56 -14.59
C GLU A 15 -12.25 5.05 -14.74
N THR A 16 -12.00 4.48 -15.93
CA THR A 16 -12.08 3.03 -16.18
C THR A 16 -11.12 2.22 -15.30
N ILE A 17 -9.88 2.69 -15.10
CA ILE A 17 -8.95 2.04 -14.16
C ILE A 17 -9.50 2.11 -12.73
N GLY A 18 -10.08 3.24 -12.34
CA GLY A 18 -10.66 3.42 -11.01
C GLY A 18 -11.89 2.56 -10.75
N THR A 19 -12.75 2.34 -11.75
CA THR A 19 -14.02 1.60 -11.61
C THR A 19 -13.87 0.12 -11.88
N ASP A 20 -13.20 -0.25 -12.98
CA ASP A 20 -13.25 -1.61 -13.53
C ASP A 20 -11.98 -2.40 -13.21
N TYR A 21 -10.85 -1.70 -13.02
CA TYR A 21 -9.54 -2.34 -12.76
C TYR A 21 -8.82 -1.73 -11.55
N PRO A 22 -9.44 -1.66 -10.36
CA PRO A 22 -8.83 -1.05 -9.19
C PRO A 22 -7.51 -1.73 -8.81
N HIS A 23 -7.36 -3.01 -9.16
CA HIS A 23 -6.15 -3.81 -8.97
C HIS A 23 -4.94 -3.39 -9.81
N ILE A 24 -5.13 -2.54 -10.83
CA ILE A 24 -4.04 -2.00 -11.67
C ILE A 24 -3.56 -0.64 -11.11
N ARG A 25 -4.37 0.03 -10.29
CA ARG A 25 -4.08 1.38 -9.77
C ARG A 25 -2.82 1.42 -8.91
N HIS A 26 -2.56 0.34 -8.18
CA HIS A 26 -1.37 0.17 -7.38
C HIS A 26 -0.75 -1.20 -7.68
N PRO A 27 0.58 -1.31 -7.80
CA PRO A 27 1.30 -2.57 -7.77
C PRO A 27 0.74 -3.53 -6.71
N ALA A 28 0.62 -4.80 -7.07
CA ALA A 28 0.04 -5.81 -6.18
C ALA A 28 0.86 -5.98 -4.88
N LEU A 29 2.17 -5.73 -4.93
CA LEU A 29 3.12 -5.92 -3.85
C LEU A 29 3.96 -4.68 -3.63
N TYR A 30 4.14 -4.32 -2.36
CA TYR A 30 5.03 -3.25 -1.91
C TYR A 30 5.90 -3.73 -0.76
N GLN A 31 7.04 -3.09 -0.57
CA GLN A 31 7.72 -3.12 0.71
C GLN A 31 7.13 -2.05 1.63
N ALA A 32 7.05 -2.35 2.92
CA ALA A 32 6.60 -1.41 3.92
C ALA A 32 7.46 -1.50 5.18
N LYS A 33 7.67 -0.36 5.82
CA LYS A 33 8.37 -0.28 7.10
C LYS A 33 7.37 -0.16 8.24
N VAL A 34 7.60 -0.94 9.29
CA VAL A 34 6.83 -0.89 10.53
C VAL A 34 7.23 0.35 11.31
N MET A 35 6.29 1.27 11.47
CA MET A 35 6.49 2.50 12.23
C MET A 35 6.28 2.28 13.72
N GLU A 36 5.22 1.53 14.05
CA GLU A 36 4.80 1.24 15.41
C GLU A 36 4.10 -0.13 15.43
N GLY A 37 4.21 -0.83 16.56
CA GLY A 37 3.53 -2.10 16.79
C GLY A 37 2.94 -2.12 18.20
N THR A 38 1.66 -2.47 18.29
CA THR A 38 0.89 -2.54 19.52
C THR A 38 0.20 -3.89 19.59
N VAL A 39 0.20 -4.53 20.77
CA VAL A 39 -0.56 -5.75 21.00
C VAL A 39 -1.81 -5.40 21.77
N LYS A 40 -2.98 -5.78 21.24
CA LYS A 40 -4.28 -5.54 21.89
C LYS A 40 -5.12 -6.82 21.80
N ASP A 41 -5.63 -7.28 22.94
CA ASP A 41 -6.52 -8.44 23.04
C ASP A 41 -5.94 -9.72 22.38
N GLY A 42 -4.63 -9.94 22.50
CA GLY A 42 -3.94 -11.09 21.90
C GLY A 42 -3.66 -10.99 20.40
N ALA A 43 -4.08 -9.91 19.73
CA ALA A 43 -3.75 -9.62 18.33
C ALA A 43 -2.69 -8.51 18.21
N SER A 44 -1.74 -8.68 17.30
CA SER A 44 -0.76 -7.64 16.98
C SER A 44 -1.31 -6.68 15.93
N TYR A 45 -1.20 -5.38 16.18
CA TYR A 45 -1.56 -4.31 15.28
C TYR A 45 -0.33 -3.49 14.98
N VAL A 46 -0.13 -3.14 13.71
CA VAL A 46 1.00 -2.32 13.30
C VAL A 46 0.55 -1.13 12.46
N THR A 47 1.35 -0.08 12.51
CA THR A 47 1.27 1.04 11.58
C THR A 47 2.40 0.88 10.55
N LEU A 48 2.05 0.88 9.28
CA LEU A 48 3.00 0.71 8.18
C LEU A 48 3.16 2.01 7.38
N ARG A 49 4.35 2.21 6.82
CA ARG A 49 4.57 3.14 5.70
C ARG A 49 5.14 2.39 4.51
N LEU A 50 4.57 2.59 3.34
CA LEU A 50 5.08 1.99 2.11
C LEU A 50 6.46 2.58 1.78
N LEU A 51 7.30 1.75 1.16
CA LEU A 51 8.61 2.11 0.68
C LEU A 51 8.62 2.16 -0.84
N LYS A 52 9.45 3.04 -1.38
CA LYS A 52 9.82 3.07 -2.80
C LYS A 52 10.85 1.98 -3.09
N GLU A 53 11.12 1.73 -4.36
CA GLU A 53 12.13 0.75 -4.81
C GLU A 53 13.55 1.07 -4.29
N ASN A 54 13.84 2.33 -3.98
CA ASN A 54 15.12 2.76 -3.40
C ASN A 54 15.20 2.53 -1.87
N GLY A 55 14.14 1.99 -1.23
CA GLY A 55 14.05 1.75 0.21
C GLY A 55 13.69 2.98 1.05
N GLU A 56 13.51 4.15 0.43
CA GLU A 56 12.99 5.33 1.12
C GLU A 56 11.49 5.23 1.33
N THR A 57 10.99 6.04 2.26
CA THR A 57 9.55 6.12 2.52
C THR A 57 8.82 6.74 1.32
N ASP A 58 7.71 6.13 0.91
CA ASP A 58 6.86 6.70 -0.12
C ASP A 58 5.87 7.71 0.46
N GLU A 59 6.14 8.99 0.28
CA GLU A 59 5.29 10.09 0.76
C GLU A 59 3.97 10.21 -0.01
N ALA A 60 3.84 9.56 -1.18
CA ALA A 60 2.57 9.49 -1.90
C ALA A 60 1.50 8.72 -1.11
N PHE A 61 1.93 7.89 -0.15
CA PHE A 61 1.04 7.13 0.71
C PHE A 61 1.14 7.61 2.17
N PRO A 62 0.01 7.87 2.83
CA PRO A 62 0.03 8.15 4.26
C PRO A 62 0.46 6.90 5.04
N ALA A 63 0.80 7.11 6.31
CA ALA A 63 0.95 5.98 7.23
C ALA A 63 -0.39 5.23 7.35
N ILE A 64 -0.35 3.91 7.25
CA ILE A 64 -1.53 3.05 7.27
C ILE A 64 -1.61 2.40 8.67
N PRO A 65 -2.51 2.86 9.54
CA PRO A 65 -2.62 2.37 10.91
C PRO A 65 -3.50 1.12 11.01
N TYR A 66 -3.49 0.48 12.19
CA TYR A 66 -4.41 -0.60 12.59
C TYR A 66 -4.38 -1.85 11.69
N ILE A 67 -3.21 -2.18 11.14
CA ILE A 67 -3.06 -3.40 10.35
C ILE A 67 -2.87 -4.58 11.30
N ARG A 68 -3.86 -5.47 11.34
CA ARG A 68 -3.81 -6.70 12.13
C ARG A 68 -2.84 -7.69 11.50
N THR A 69 -2.00 -8.30 12.32
CA THR A 69 -1.06 -9.36 11.94
C THR A 69 -0.96 -10.40 13.05
N GLU A 70 -0.71 -11.64 12.67
CA GLU A 70 -0.36 -12.72 13.60
C GLU A 70 1.14 -12.73 13.92
N GLN A 71 1.94 -12.02 13.12
CA GLN A 71 3.38 -11.92 13.30
C GLN A 71 3.72 -10.82 14.29
N VAL A 72 4.59 -11.12 15.25
CA VAL A 72 5.14 -10.13 16.17
C VAL A 72 6.20 -9.31 15.44
N LEU A 73 5.80 -8.15 14.93
CA LEU A 73 6.67 -7.20 14.21
C LEU A 73 7.13 -6.07 15.13
N LYS A 74 8.37 -5.60 14.92
CA LYS A 74 8.98 -4.51 15.70
C LYS A 74 9.10 -3.25 14.85
N LYS A 75 9.13 -2.10 15.52
CA LYS A 75 9.45 -0.82 14.87
C LYS A 75 10.79 -0.93 14.14
N GLY A 76 10.77 -0.55 12.86
CA GLY A 76 11.93 -0.62 11.98
C GLY A 76 11.97 -1.83 11.06
N ASP A 77 11.20 -2.89 11.34
CA ASP A 77 11.12 -4.07 10.48
C ASP A 77 10.61 -3.68 9.08
N VAL A 78 11.18 -4.29 8.05
CA VAL A 78 10.70 -4.19 6.67
C VAL A 78 9.91 -5.44 6.33
N VAL A 79 8.71 -5.26 5.79
CA VAL A 79 7.77 -6.33 5.45
C VAL A 79 7.30 -6.20 4.01
N ALA A 80 7.04 -7.34 3.37
CA ALA A 80 6.32 -7.38 2.11
C ALA A 80 4.81 -7.30 2.41
N VAL A 81 4.13 -6.39 1.73
CA VAL A 81 2.68 -6.21 1.82
C VAL A 81 2.01 -6.35 0.47
N GLY A 82 0.86 -7.00 0.45
CA GLY A 82 -0.03 -7.05 -0.71
C GLY A 82 -1.15 -6.03 -0.59
N LEU A 83 -1.36 -5.22 -1.63
CA LEU A 83 -2.54 -4.34 -1.75
C LEU A 83 -3.64 -5.10 -2.48
N LEU A 84 -4.44 -5.85 -1.73
CA LEU A 84 -5.47 -6.72 -2.30
C LEU A 84 -6.46 -5.90 -3.14
N TYR A 85 -6.66 -6.33 -4.38
CA TYR A 85 -7.51 -5.64 -5.37
C TYR A 85 -7.12 -4.16 -5.60
N GLY A 86 -5.85 -3.80 -5.36
CA GLY A 86 -5.33 -2.45 -5.49
C GLY A 86 -5.95 -1.45 -4.52
N GLN A 87 -6.51 -1.95 -3.42
CA GLN A 87 -6.98 -1.10 -2.32
C GLN A 87 -5.83 -0.78 -1.37
N CYS A 88 -5.83 0.42 -0.78
CA CYS A 88 -4.92 0.80 0.31
C CYS A 88 -5.26 0.11 1.65
N ARG A 89 -5.44 -1.21 1.60
CA ARG A 89 -5.62 -2.12 2.73
C ARG A 89 -4.55 -3.21 2.63
N PRO A 90 -3.33 -2.95 3.10
CA PRO A 90 -2.22 -3.87 2.98
C PRO A 90 -2.44 -5.12 3.82
N TYR A 91 -2.12 -6.27 3.23
CA TYR A 91 -2.00 -7.55 3.91
C TYR A 91 -0.52 -7.92 4.04
N ILE A 92 -0.07 -8.18 5.27
CA ILE A 92 1.33 -8.54 5.51
C ILE A 92 1.57 -9.98 5.09
N LEU A 93 2.45 -10.17 4.12
CA LEU A 93 2.83 -11.50 3.62
C LEU A 93 3.97 -12.08 4.45
N GLY A 94 4.92 -11.25 4.87
CA GLY A 94 6.07 -11.66 5.67
C GLY A 94 7.13 -10.58 5.80
N ARG A 95 8.17 -10.86 6.57
CA ARG A 95 9.35 -10.00 6.68
C ARG A 95 10.25 -10.14 5.45
N CYS A 96 10.80 -9.02 4.98
CA CYS A 96 11.91 -9.01 4.05
C CYS A 96 13.20 -9.08 4.88
N LEU A 97 13.95 -10.17 4.77
CA LEU A 97 15.24 -10.38 5.43
C LEU A 97 16.39 -9.81 4.59
#